data_AF-A0A5N5HFS7-F1
#
_entry.id   AF-A0A5N5HFS7-F1
#
_cell.length_a   1.000
_cell.length_b   1.000
_cell.length_c   1.000
_cell.angle_alpha   90.00
_cell.angle_beta   90.00
_cell.angle_gamma   90.00
#
_symmetry.space_group_name_H-M   'P 1'
#
loop_
_entity.id
_entity.type
_entity.pdbx_description
1 polymer ?
#
loop_
_entity_poly.entity_id
_entity_poly.type
_entity_poly.pdbx_seq_one_letter_code
_entity_poly.pdbx_strand_id
1 'polypeptide(L)'
;MVELMAARDGILWVVQDIGSLKEGSSFADLLVEDIRVSLRSFDDSKVCHVSQSANVAAHCMAKLALSSDFNFCWFEEPPNLLSNVLHQDCLLSC
;
A
#
# COMPACT_ATOMS: atom_id res chain seq x y z
N MET A 1 13.86 -2.32 -10.69
CA MET A 1 14.10 -2.84 -9.33
C MET A 1 13.92 -1.66 -8.38
N VAL A 2 12.68 -1.36 -8.01
CA VAL A 2 12.38 -0.32 -7.02
C VAL A 2 12.59 -1.00 -5.69
N GLU A 3 13.80 -0.86 -5.13
CA GLU A 3 14.13 -1.42 -3.83
C GLU A 3 13.09 -0.94 -2.82
N LEU A 4 12.35 -1.91 -2.32
CA LEU A 4 11.43 -1.78 -1.20
C LEU A 4 12.24 -1.16 -0.05
N MET A 5 12.09 0.16 0.14
CA MET A 5 12.63 0.87 1.30
C MET A 5 11.87 0.42 2.56
N ALA A 6 12.09 -0.83 2.95
CA ALA A 6 11.68 -1.42 4.20
C ALA A 6 12.69 -1.02 5.27
N ALA A 7 12.75 0.27 5.59
CA ALA A 7 13.12 0.70 6.93
C ALA A 7 11.83 0.78 7.74
N ARG A 8 11.94 0.59 9.05
CA ARG A 8 10.84 0.56 10.04
C ARG A 8 9.87 1.77 9.98
N ASP A 9 10.28 2.84 9.29
CA ASP A 9 9.57 4.11 9.04
C ASP A 9 9.52 4.51 7.53
N GLY A 10 9.81 3.59 6.61
CA GLY A 10 10.28 3.88 5.24
C GLY A 10 9.33 4.63 4.30
N ILE A 11 8.04 4.73 4.66
CA ILE A 11 7.04 5.47 3.87
C ILE A 11 6.26 6.50 4.68
N LEU A 12 6.63 6.74 5.95
CA LEU A 12 5.93 7.71 6.81
C LEU A 12 5.94 9.11 6.19
N TRP A 13 7.02 9.45 5.49
CA TRP A 13 7.16 10.71 4.77
C TRP A 13 6.05 10.95 3.75
N VAL A 14 5.51 9.89 3.11
CA VAL A 14 4.40 10.00 2.15
C VAL A 14 3.15 10.56 2.82
N VAL A 15 2.80 10.03 4.00
CA VAL A 15 1.62 10.49 4.75
C VAL A 15 1.80 11.95 5.20
N GLN A 16 3.01 12.32 5.60
CA GLN A 16 3.34 13.70 6.00
C GLN A 16 3.24 14.66 4.82
N ASP A 17 3.76 14.28 3.65
CA ASP A 17 3.80 15.14 2.47
C ASP A 17 2.44 15.29 1.79
N ILE A 18 1.59 14.24 1.80
CA ILE A 18 0.20 14.33 1.34
C ILE A 18 -0.54 15.46 2.05
N GLY A 19 -0.39 15.56 3.37
CA GLY A 19 -0.99 16.59 4.21
C GLY A 19 -0.28 17.95 4.15
N SER A 20 0.87 18.04 3.49
CA SER A 20 1.64 19.29 3.35
C SER A 20 1.23 20.08 2.10
N LEU A 21 1.48 21.38 2.09
CA LEU A 21 1.28 22.23 0.90
C LEU A 21 2.52 22.29 -0.02
N LYS A 22 3.48 21.39 0.14
CA LYS A 22 4.72 21.41 -0.64
C LYS A 22 4.45 20.95 -2.07
N GLU A 23 5.00 21.70 -3.01
CA GLU A 23 5.09 21.33 -4.42
C GLU A 23 6.57 21.12 -4.76
N GLY A 24 6.85 20.04 -5.46
CA GLY A 24 8.18 19.68 -5.89
C GLY A 24 8.14 18.97 -7.24
N SER A 25 9.34 18.74 -7.80
CA SER A 25 9.49 18.12 -9.12
C SER A 25 10.33 16.84 -9.07
N SER A 26 10.68 16.37 -7.87
CA SER A 26 11.33 15.06 -7.74
C SER A 26 10.32 13.95 -8.05
N PHE A 27 10.83 12.76 -8.36
CA PHE A 27 9.97 11.59 -8.57
C PHE A 27 9.09 11.29 -7.35
N ALA A 28 9.61 11.50 -6.13
CA ALA A 28 8.86 11.35 -4.89
C ALA A 28 7.71 12.37 -4.79
N ASP A 29 7.94 13.63 -5.16
CA ASP A 29 6.93 14.68 -5.15
C ASP A 29 5.81 14.39 -6.16
N LEU A 30 6.17 13.92 -7.36
CA LEU A 30 5.21 13.53 -8.38
C LEU A 30 4.31 12.37 -7.93
N LEU A 31 4.89 11.35 -7.28
CA LEU A 31 4.11 10.25 -6.69
C LEU A 31 3.13 10.75 -5.62
N VAL A 32 3.54 11.70 -4.77
CA VAL A 32 2.67 12.28 -3.75
C VAL A 32 1.53 13.07 -4.40
N GLU A 33 1.79 13.83 -5.46
CA GLU A 33 0.73 14.56 -6.17
C GLU A 33 -0.24 13.61 -6.89
N ASP A 34 0.25 12.53 -7.50
CA ASP A 34 -0.61 11.49 -8.10
C ASP A 34 -1.54 10.85 -7.06
N ILE A 35 -1.03 10.58 -5.85
CA ILE A 35 -1.85 10.11 -4.73
C ILE A 35 -2.89 11.16 -4.35
N ARG A 36 -2.50 12.44 -4.22
CA ARG A 36 -3.41 13.53 -3.86
C ARG A 36 -4.53 13.71 -4.89
N VAL A 37 -4.19 13.68 -6.18
CA VAL A 37 -5.17 13.74 -7.28
C VAL A 37 -6.14 12.56 -7.20
N SER A 38 -5.64 11.36 -6.93
CA SER A 38 -6.47 10.17 -6.76
C SER A 38 -7.41 10.30 -5.55
N LEU A 39 -6.92 10.83 -4.42
CA LEU A 39 -7.73 11.04 -3.22
C LEU A 39 -8.84 12.07 -3.41
N ARG A 40 -8.63 13.09 -4.27
CA ARG A 40 -9.66 14.09 -4.62
C ARG A 40 -10.88 13.49 -5.36
N SER A 41 -10.78 12.25 -5.86
CA SER A 41 -11.93 11.55 -6.46
C SER A 41 -12.93 11.00 -5.45
N PHE A 42 -12.58 10.97 -4.16
CA PHE A 42 -13.45 10.56 -3.06
C PHE A 42 -14.02 11.78 -2.33
N ASP A 43 -15.29 11.72 -1.91
CA ASP A 43 -15.96 12.81 -1.19
C ASP A 43 -15.27 13.14 0.16
N ASP A 44 -14.78 12.11 0.85
CA ASP A 44 -13.94 12.23 2.05
C ASP A 44 -12.91 11.09 2.03
N SER A 45 -11.67 11.39 2.39
CA SER A 45 -10.59 10.41 2.47
C SER A 45 -9.65 10.72 3.64
N LYS A 46 -9.18 9.67 4.30
CA LYS A 46 -8.21 9.75 5.40
C LYS A 46 -7.02 8.86 5.08
N VAL A 47 -5.83 9.42 5.21
CA VAL A 47 -4.57 8.71 5.03
C VAL A 47 -3.91 8.56 6.41
N CYS A 48 -3.50 7.34 6.75
CA CYS A 48 -2.79 7.06 7.98
C CYS A 48 -1.64 6.09 7.74
N HIS A 49 -0.60 6.20 8.57
CA HIS A 49 0.50 5.24 8.61
C HIS A 49 0.18 4.17 9.65
N VAL A 50 0.21 2.90 9.26
CA VAL A 50 0.01 1.75 10.14
C VAL A 50 1.26 0.88 10.14
N SER A 51 1.46 0.09 11.20
CA SER A 51 2.57 -0.87 11.23
C SER A 51 2.40 -1.91 10.13
N GLN A 52 3.52 -2.42 9.61
CA GLN A 52 3.51 -3.48 8.59
C GLN A 52 2.72 -4.72 9.04
N SER A 53 2.78 -5.04 10.34
CA SER A 53 2.06 -6.16 10.96
C SER A 53 0.53 -5.96 10.99
N ALA A 54 0.05 -4.72 10.83
CA ALA A 54 -1.38 -4.41 10.77
C ALA A 54 -1.92 -4.42 9.33
N ASN A 55 -1.06 -4.57 8.31
CA ASN A 55 -1.46 -4.62 6.91
C ASN A 55 -0.72 -5.75 6.16
N VAL A 56 -0.80 -6.96 6.74
CA VAL A 56 -0.13 -8.16 6.22
C VAL A 56 -0.64 -8.49 4.81
N ALA A 57 -1.93 -8.31 4.53
CA ALA A 57 -2.52 -8.56 3.22
C ALA A 57 -1.86 -7.72 2.12
N ALA A 58 -1.74 -6.40 2.31
CA ALA A 58 -1.09 -5.53 1.31
C ALA A 58 0.39 -5.88 1.16
N HIS A 59 1.09 -6.19 2.25
CA HIS A 59 2.49 -6.62 2.20
C HIS A 59 2.67 -7.91 1.39
N CYS A 60 1.83 -8.91 1.63
CA CYS A 60 1.78 -10.16 0.88
C CYS A 60 1.54 -9.93 -0.61
N MET A 61 0.61 -9.03 -0.95
CA MET A 61 0.32 -8.69 -2.34
C MET A 61 1.48 -7.99 -3.04
N ALA A 62 2.13 -7.04 -2.38
CA ALA A 62 3.32 -6.38 -2.91
C ALA A 62 4.44 -7.40 -3.17
N LYS A 63 4.67 -8.34 -2.24
CA LYS A 63 5.65 -9.41 -2.43
C LYS A 63 5.29 -10.34 -3.59
N LEU A 64 4.03 -10.74 -3.69
CA LEU A 64 3.55 -11.60 -4.78
C LEU A 64 3.77 -10.93 -6.14
N ALA A 65 3.39 -9.66 -6.27
CA ALA A 65 3.60 -8.88 -7.48
C ALA A 65 5.10 -8.73 -7.84
N LEU A 66 5.97 -8.51 -6.85
CA LEU A 66 7.42 -8.42 -7.07
C LEU A 66 8.07 -9.75 -7.44
N SER A 67 7.53 -10.87 -6.94
CA SER A 67 8.04 -12.22 -7.24
C SER A 67 7.49 -12.83 -8.52
N SER A 68 6.48 -12.20 -9.13
CA SER A 68 5.82 -12.71 -10.32
C SER A 68 6.52 -12.18 -11.57
N ASP A 69 6.85 -13.08 -12.48
CA ASP A 69 7.39 -12.70 -13.81
C ASP A 69 6.29 -12.23 -14.77
N PHE A 70 5.01 -12.38 -14.38
CA PHE A 70 3.85 -12.06 -15.21
C PHE A 70 2.80 -11.29 -14.42
N ASN A 71 2.09 -10.41 -15.14
CA ASN A 71 0.90 -9.77 -14.61
C ASN A 71 -0.28 -10.75 -14.69
N PHE A 72 -1.07 -10.83 -13.62
CA PHE A 72 -2.29 -11.64 -13.60
C PHE A 72 -3.41 -10.91 -12.86
N CYS A 73 -4.64 -11.27 -13.17
CA CYS A 73 -5.84 -10.81 -12.49
C CYS A 73 -6.52 -12.00 -11.82
N TRP A 74 -7.09 -11.79 -10.63
CA TRP A 74 -8.02 -12.73 -10.03
C TRP A 74 -9.43 -12.13 -10.10
N PHE A 75 -10.45 -12.98 -10.27
CA PHE A 75 -11.85 -12.56 -10.31
C PHE A 75 -12.61 -13.14 -9.12
N GLU A 76 -12.73 -14.46 -9.07
CA GLU A 76 -13.55 -15.14 -8.06
C GLU A 76 -12.71 -15.62 -6.88
N GLU A 77 -11.67 -16.40 -7.14
CA GLU A 77 -10.81 -16.94 -6.08
C GLU A 77 -9.55 -16.08 -5.89
N PRO A 78 -9.29 -15.59 -4.67
CA PRO A 78 -8.06 -14.87 -4.39
C PRO A 78 -6.85 -15.82 -4.42
N PRO A 79 -5.64 -15.31 -4.64
CA PRO A 79 -4.42 -16.09 -4.48
C PRO A 79 -4.37 -16.74 -3.09
N ASN A 80 -3.88 -17.99 -3.01
CA ASN A 80 -3.78 -18.76 -1.76
C ASN A 80 -3.13 -17.97 -0.60
N LEU A 81 -2.17 -17.10 -0.93
CA LEU A 81 -1.50 -16.23 0.02
C LEU A 81 -2.48 -15.29 0.75
N LEU A 82 -3.43 -14.69 0.02
CA LEU A 82 -4.48 -13.84 0.62
C LEU A 82 -5.48 -14.68 1.40
N SER A 83 -5.87 -15.85 0.90
CA SER A 83 -6.78 -16.75 1.62
C SER A 83 -6.25 -17.05 3.02
N ASN A 84 -4.96 -17.36 3.16
CA ASN A 84 -4.36 -17.63 4.47
C ASN A 84 -4.38 -16.42 5.40
N VAL A 85 -4.11 -15.21 4.89
CA VAL A 85 -4.17 -13.98 5.67
C VAL A 85 -5.60 -13.72 6.17
N LEU A 86 -6.59 -13.85 5.29
CA LEU A 86 -8.00 -13.67 5.65
C LEU A 86 -8.45 -14.66 6.73
N HIS A 87 -8.06 -15.93 6.63
CA HIS A 87 -8.38 -16.93 7.66
C HIS A 87 -7.76 -16.55 9.02
N GLN A 88 -6.52 -16.05 9.04
CA GLN A 88 -5.88 -15.60 10.28
C GLN A 88 -6.59 -14.37 10.87
N ASP A 89 -6.95 -13.40 10.04
CA ASP A 89 -7.67 -12.20 10.49
C ASP A 89 -9.05 -12.56 11.08
N CYS A 90 -9.78 -13.50 10.46
CA CYS A 90 -11.04 -14.00 11.00
C CYS A 90 -10.87 -14.68 12.37
N LEU A 91 -9.78 -15.42 12.56
CA LEU A 91 -9.51 -16.12 13.84
C LEU A 91 -9.07 -15.17 14.95
N LEU A 92 -8.36 -14.08 14.63
CA LEU A 92 -7.94 -13.06 15.59
C LEU A 92 -9.06 -12.08 15.99
N SER A 93 -10.17 -12.09 15.25
CA SER A 93 -11.35 -11.25 15.49
C SER A 93 -12.41 -11.90 16.38
N CYS A 94 -12.19 -13.14 16.83
CA CYS A 94 -13.05 -13.90 17.75
C CYS A 94 -12.47 -13.89 19.17
#